data_AF-A0A8B7TFQ1-F1
#
_entry.id   AF-A0A8B7TFQ1-F1
#
_cell.length_a   1.000
_cell.length_b   1.000
_cell.length_c   1.000
_cell.angle_alpha   90.00
_cell.angle_beta   90.00
_cell.angle_gamma   90.00
#
_symmetry.space_group_name_H-M   'P 1'
#
loop_
_entity.id
_entity.type
_entity.pdbx_description
1 polymer ?
#
loop_
_entity_poly.entity_id
_entity_poly.type
_entity_poly.pdbx_seq_one_letter_code
_entity_poly.pdbx_strand_id
1 'polypeptide(L)'
;MSGANSSSLTPEFFILNGVPGLEAAHVWISLPFCFMYIVAVVGNCGLIYLISHEEALHRPMYYFLALLSFTDVTLCTTTVPNMLRIFWFNLKKIDFNACLAQMFFVHMLTGMESGVLMLMALDRYVAICYPLRYSTILTNAVIAKAGLITFLRGVMLVIPFTFLTKRLPYCRGNFISHTYCDHMSVAKASCGNFKINAIYGLVVALLIGMFDICCISMSYTMILRAVMSLSSSDARYKAFSTCTSHICAIVITYVPAFFTFFTHRFGGHNVPHHIHIIVANLYLLLPPTMNPIVYGVKTKQIREGVVKFLLGDKIVFTQDK
;
A
#
# COMPACT_ATOMS: atom_id res chain seq x y z
N MET A 1 -18.64 3.04 51.65
CA MET A 1 -18.87 3.24 50.20
C MET A 1 -17.68 4.01 49.63
N SER A 2 -16.63 3.30 49.21
CA SER A 2 -15.48 3.89 48.52
C SER A 2 -15.87 4.12 47.06
N GLY A 3 -15.93 5.38 46.65
CA GLY A 3 -16.23 5.78 45.28
C GLY A 3 -15.17 5.24 44.34
N ALA A 4 -15.58 4.39 43.39
CA ALA A 4 -14.77 4.05 42.24
C ALA A 4 -14.62 5.30 41.37
N ASN A 5 -13.50 6.02 41.50
CA ASN A 5 -13.06 6.96 40.48
C ASN A 5 -12.61 6.15 39.25
N SER A 6 -13.56 5.77 38.40
CA SER A 6 -13.26 5.21 37.08
C SER A 6 -12.84 6.35 36.15
N SER A 7 -11.63 6.88 36.33
CA SER A 7 -10.99 7.69 35.29
C SER A 7 -10.89 6.80 34.05
N SER A 8 -11.50 7.20 32.93
CA SER A 8 -11.35 6.40 31.71
C SER A 8 -9.87 6.35 31.36
N LEU A 9 -9.28 5.14 31.35
CA LEU A 9 -7.89 4.88 30.96
C LEU A 9 -7.68 5.05 29.44
N THR A 10 -8.49 5.87 28.79
CA THR A 10 -8.42 6.22 27.38
C THR A 10 -7.93 7.66 27.29
N PRO A 11 -6.77 7.91 26.66
CA PRO A 11 -6.27 9.27 26.50
C PRO A 11 -7.15 10.02 25.50
N GLU A 12 -7.25 11.33 25.67
CA GLU A 12 -7.90 12.20 24.69
C GLU A 12 -7.10 12.27 23.37
N PHE A 13 -5.76 12.28 23.48
CA PHE A 13 -4.86 12.38 22.34
C PHE A 13 -3.57 11.57 22.54
N PHE A 14 -2.94 11.20 21.43
CA PHE A 14 -1.57 10.71 21.37
C PHE A 14 -0.62 11.79 20.84
N ILE A 15 0.67 11.65 21.15
CA ILE A 15 1.77 12.49 20.69
C ILE A 15 2.67 11.63 19.81
N LEU A 16 2.65 11.88 18.50
CA LEU A 16 3.51 11.23 17.51
C LEU A 16 4.87 11.96 17.45
N ASN A 17 5.93 11.31 17.90
CA ASN A 17 7.26 11.92 17.97
C ASN A 17 8.02 11.93 16.62
N GLY A 18 7.45 11.33 15.57
CA GLY A 18 8.10 11.25 14.26
C GLY A 18 9.28 10.27 14.28
N VAL A 19 10.49 10.74 13.97
CA VAL A 19 11.74 9.94 14.00
C VAL A 19 12.59 10.39 15.20
N PRO A 20 12.58 9.65 16.33
CA PRO A 20 13.35 10.01 17.52
C PRO A 20 14.86 10.02 17.24
N GLY A 21 15.57 11.00 17.79
CA GLY A 21 17.02 11.16 17.62
C GLY A 21 17.44 11.91 16.35
N LEU A 22 16.53 12.12 15.39
CA LEU A 22 16.76 12.91 14.18
C LEU A 22 15.88 14.18 14.11
N GLU A 23 15.44 14.70 15.26
CA GLU A 23 14.54 15.86 15.34
C GLU A 23 15.09 17.10 14.63
N ALA A 24 16.39 17.38 14.79
CA ALA A 24 17.06 18.48 14.09
C ALA A 24 17.07 18.31 12.55
N ALA A 25 16.93 17.08 12.06
CA ALA A 25 16.91 16.75 10.64
C ALA A 25 15.49 16.53 10.09
N HIS A 26 14.42 16.70 10.89
CA HIS A 26 13.04 16.45 10.45
C HIS A 26 12.67 17.22 9.18
N VAL A 27 13.10 18.48 9.05
CA VAL A 27 12.89 19.28 7.83
C VAL A 27 13.59 18.64 6.62
N TRP A 28 14.86 18.25 6.75
CA TRP A 28 15.60 17.61 5.64
C TRP A 28 15.01 16.25 5.25
N ILE A 29 14.54 15.47 6.22
CA ILE A 29 13.88 14.18 6.00
C ILE A 29 12.51 14.34 5.34
N SER A 30 11.81 15.44 5.64
CA SER A 30 10.48 15.70 5.09
C SER A 30 10.46 15.99 3.59
N LEU A 31 11.54 16.58 3.06
CA LEU A 31 11.65 16.94 1.64
C LEU A 31 11.51 15.73 0.70
N PRO A 32 12.27 14.63 0.85
CA PRO A 32 12.10 13.45 0.00
C PRO A 32 10.73 12.80 0.16
N PHE A 33 10.18 12.74 1.39
CA PHE A 33 8.84 12.18 1.60
C PHE A 33 7.73 13.04 0.97
N CYS A 34 7.86 14.37 1.01
CA CYS A 34 6.97 15.29 0.34
C CYS A 34 7.04 15.13 -1.18
N PHE A 35 8.25 15.01 -1.73
CA PHE A 35 8.44 14.75 -3.16
C PHE A 35 7.80 13.41 -3.59
N MET A 36 8.07 12.33 -2.85
CA MET A 36 7.45 11.02 -3.09
C MET A 36 5.92 11.11 -3.05
N TYR A 37 5.36 11.84 -2.08
CA TYR A 37 3.92 12.05 -1.98
C TYR A 37 3.34 12.76 -3.20
N ILE A 38 3.96 13.85 -3.66
CA ILE A 38 3.52 14.57 -4.86
C ILE A 38 3.55 13.65 -6.07
N VAL A 39 4.65 12.92 -6.27
CA VAL A 39 4.78 11.97 -7.39
C VAL A 39 3.73 10.86 -7.31
N ALA A 40 3.51 10.29 -6.13
CA ALA A 40 2.51 9.25 -5.92
C ALA A 40 1.10 9.77 -6.21
N VAL A 41 0.71 10.93 -5.69
CA VAL A 41 -0.62 11.50 -5.93
C VAL A 41 -0.80 11.86 -7.40
N VAL A 42 0.13 12.61 -7.98
CA VAL A 42 0.02 13.06 -9.39
C VAL A 42 0.04 11.86 -10.34
N GLY A 43 0.96 10.92 -10.12
CA GLY A 43 1.12 9.74 -10.97
C GLY A 43 -0.11 8.82 -10.93
N ASN A 44 -0.59 8.48 -9.74
CA ASN A 44 -1.74 7.58 -9.60
C ASN A 44 -3.07 8.25 -9.97
N CYS A 45 -3.27 9.54 -9.65
CA CYS A 45 -4.44 10.27 -10.16
C CYS A 45 -4.41 10.39 -11.69
N GLY A 46 -3.24 10.63 -12.28
CA GLY A 46 -3.06 10.63 -13.74
C GLY A 46 -3.37 9.27 -14.37
N LEU A 47 -2.96 8.16 -13.74
CA LEU A 47 -3.33 6.81 -14.19
C LEU A 47 -4.84 6.58 -14.13
N ILE A 48 -5.50 6.94 -13.03
CA ILE A 48 -6.96 6.82 -12.89
C ILE A 48 -7.66 7.62 -13.99
N TYR A 49 -7.27 8.89 -14.17
CA TYR A 49 -7.82 9.77 -15.19
C TYR A 49 -7.68 9.17 -16.59
N LEU A 50 -6.48 8.68 -16.93
CA LEU A 50 -6.20 8.10 -18.24
C LEU A 50 -7.02 6.83 -18.48
N ILE A 51 -7.14 5.95 -17.48
CA ILE A 51 -7.93 4.72 -17.58
C ILE A 51 -9.43 5.03 -17.74
N SER A 52 -9.92 6.11 -17.13
CA SER A 52 -11.32 6.53 -17.26
C SER A 52 -11.66 7.17 -18.61
N HIS A 53 -10.69 7.83 -19.27
CA HIS A 53 -10.94 8.57 -20.51
C HIS A 53 -10.60 7.79 -21.78
N GLU A 54 -9.60 6.90 -21.74
CA GLU A 54 -9.17 6.18 -22.94
C GLU A 54 -9.82 4.79 -23.01
N GLU A 55 -10.83 4.63 -23.87
CA GLU A 55 -11.57 3.35 -24.00
C GLU A 55 -10.65 2.17 -24.36
N ALA A 56 -9.53 2.41 -25.04
CA ALA A 56 -8.53 1.40 -25.35
C ALA A 56 -7.91 0.74 -24.10
N LEU A 57 -7.98 1.43 -22.94
CA LEU A 57 -7.54 0.96 -21.63
C LEU A 57 -8.66 0.28 -20.83
N HIS A 58 -9.88 0.14 -21.34
CA HIS A 58 -10.95 -0.63 -20.67
C HIS A 58 -10.74 -2.15 -20.80
N ARG A 59 -9.60 -2.63 -20.27
CA ARG A 59 -9.27 -4.04 -20.14
C ARG A 59 -9.09 -4.41 -18.67
N PRO A 60 -9.28 -5.69 -18.29
CA PRO A 60 -9.26 -6.11 -16.90
C PRO A 60 -8.06 -5.67 -16.07
N MET A 61 -6.85 -5.79 -16.64
CA MET A 61 -5.62 -5.36 -16.00
C MET A 61 -5.65 -3.88 -15.57
N TYR A 62 -6.23 -3.01 -16.39
CA TYR A 62 -6.25 -1.58 -16.10
C TYR A 62 -7.30 -1.21 -15.06
N TYR A 63 -8.40 -1.97 -14.93
CA TYR A 63 -9.29 -1.81 -13.78
C TYR A 63 -8.61 -2.18 -12.47
N PHE A 64 -7.80 -3.24 -12.45
CA PHE A 64 -6.95 -3.53 -11.28
C PHE A 64 -5.91 -2.44 -11.04
N LEU A 65 -5.33 -1.87 -12.10
CA LEU A 65 -4.39 -0.76 -11.97
C LEU A 65 -5.05 0.51 -11.41
N ALA A 66 -6.28 0.83 -11.82
CA ALA A 66 -7.04 1.94 -11.27
C ALA A 66 -7.36 1.72 -9.78
N LEU A 67 -7.71 0.48 -9.42
CA LEU A 67 -7.96 0.09 -8.03
C LEU A 67 -6.68 0.18 -7.17
N LEU A 68 -5.54 -0.25 -7.71
CA LEU A 68 -4.22 -0.08 -7.08
C LEU A 68 -3.89 1.41 -6.91
N SER A 69 -4.07 2.21 -7.97
CA SER A 69 -3.81 3.66 -7.96
C SER A 69 -4.67 4.39 -6.92
N PHE A 70 -5.96 4.04 -6.81
CA PHE A 70 -6.85 4.59 -5.79
C PHE A 70 -6.40 4.20 -4.37
N THR A 71 -6.00 2.94 -4.18
CA THR A 71 -5.47 2.44 -2.91
C THR A 71 -4.20 3.20 -2.52
N ASP A 72 -3.28 3.39 -3.47
CA ASP A 72 -2.00 4.09 -3.30
C ASP A 72 -2.21 5.56 -2.90
N VAL A 73 -3.08 6.30 -3.60
CA VAL A 73 -3.42 7.71 -3.25
C VAL A 73 -4.01 7.80 -1.86
N THR A 74 -4.93 6.91 -1.51
CA THR A 74 -5.60 6.91 -0.21
C THR A 74 -4.63 6.59 0.92
N LEU A 75 -3.73 5.61 0.72
CA LEU A 75 -2.71 5.21 1.69
C LEU A 75 -1.71 6.34 1.97
N CYS A 76 -1.19 6.96 0.90
CA CYS A 76 -0.31 8.11 0.99
C CYS A 76 -0.97 9.30 1.71
N THR A 77 -2.22 9.61 1.36
CA THR A 77 -2.96 10.74 1.95
C THR A 77 -3.33 10.50 3.41
N THR A 78 -3.48 9.24 3.83
CA THR A 78 -3.75 8.91 5.24
C THR A 78 -2.51 9.11 6.14
N THR A 79 -1.31 8.96 5.60
CA THR A 79 -0.06 8.89 6.38
C THR A 79 0.80 10.13 6.26
N VAL A 80 1.08 10.60 5.04
CA VAL A 80 2.06 11.65 4.78
C VAL A 80 1.64 13.02 5.31
N PRO A 81 0.38 13.49 5.16
CA PRO A 81 -0.01 14.80 5.69
C PRO A 81 0.21 14.91 7.21
N ASN A 82 -0.04 13.84 7.96
CA ASN A 82 0.22 13.81 9.41
C ASN A 82 1.74 13.82 9.69
N MET A 83 2.55 13.10 8.93
CA MET A 83 4.01 13.17 9.02
C MET A 83 4.54 14.59 8.76
N LEU A 84 4.07 15.26 7.70
CA LEU A 84 4.50 16.61 7.35
C LEU A 84 4.09 17.63 8.41
N ARG A 85 2.90 17.48 9.01
CA ARG A 85 2.45 18.29 10.16
C ARG A 85 3.40 18.19 11.35
N ILE A 86 3.91 17.00 11.63
CA ILE A 86 4.90 16.76 12.68
C ILE A 86 6.22 17.44 12.33
N PHE A 87 6.74 17.24 11.12
CA PHE A 87 8.08 17.70 10.74
C PHE A 87 8.19 19.20 10.48
N TRP A 88 7.15 19.85 9.95
CA TRP A 88 7.20 21.28 9.59
C TRP A 88 6.66 22.19 10.70
N PHE A 89 5.61 21.76 11.39
CA PHE A 89 4.87 22.59 12.34
C PHE A 89 4.97 22.10 13.78
N ASN A 90 5.70 21.01 14.04
CA ASN A 90 5.80 20.37 15.35
C ASN A 90 4.41 20.00 15.94
N LEU A 91 3.41 19.79 15.06
CA LEU A 91 2.04 19.43 15.43
C LEU A 91 1.98 17.92 15.66
N LYS A 92 2.41 17.50 16.85
CA LYS A 92 2.54 16.09 17.23
C LYS A 92 1.25 15.44 17.75
N LYS A 93 0.24 16.24 18.09
CA LYS A 93 -1.01 15.74 18.72
C LYS A 93 -1.97 15.15 17.68
N ILE A 94 -2.49 13.97 17.96
CA ILE A 94 -3.57 13.32 17.20
C ILE A 94 -4.63 12.80 18.18
N ASP A 95 -5.91 13.06 17.88
CA ASP A 95 -7.03 12.52 18.66
C ASP A 95 -6.98 10.98 18.72
N PHE A 96 -7.39 10.40 19.83
CA PHE A 96 -7.37 8.94 20.02
C PHE A 96 -8.15 8.17 18.95
N ASN A 97 -9.37 8.61 18.63
CA ASN A 97 -10.19 7.95 17.61
C ASN A 97 -9.64 8.22 16.21
N ALA A 98 -9.11 9.42 15.95
CA ALA A 98 -8.42 9.71 14.69
C ALA A 98 -7.20 8.81 14.48
N CYS A 99 -6.44 8.51 15.54
CA CYS A 99 -5.31 7.59 15.49
C CYS A 99 -5.74 6.15 15.18
N LEU A 100 -6.81 5.67 15.82
CA LEU A 100 -7.38 4.35 15.52
C LEU A 100 -7.94 4.26 14.09
N ALA A 101 -8.57 5.33 13.61
CA ALA A 101 -9.04 5.41 12.22
C ALA A 101 -7.87 5.38 11.24
N GLN A 102 -6.81 6.16 11.49
CA GLN A 102 -5.59 6.14 10.68
C GLN A 102 -4.99 4.73 10.63
N MET A 103 -4.85 4.08 11.79
CA MET A 103 -4.35 2.71 11.90
C MET A 103 -5.20 1.73 11.09
N PHE A 104 -6.53 1.80 11.19
CA PHE A 104 -7.46 0.96 10.43
C PHE A 104 -7.26 1.13 8.92
N PHE A 105 -7.27 2.37 8.43
CA PHE A 105 -7.12 2.64 7.00
C PHE A 105 -5.75 2.19 6.48
N VAL A 106 -4.66 2.45 7.19
CA VAL A 106 -3.31 2.00 6.79
C VAL A 106 -3.28 0.49 6.59
N HIS A 107 -3.72 -0.30 7.59
CA HIS A 107 -3.65 -1.76 7.50
C HIS A 107 -4.61 -2.34 6.46
N MET A 108 -5.82 -1.78 6.34
CA MET A 108 -6.79 -2.21 5.34
C MET A 108 -6.28 -1.93 3.92
N LEU A 109 -5.75 -0.72 3.67
CA LEU A 109 -5.24 -0.31 2.36
C LEU A 109 -3.98 -1.08 1.96
N THR A 110 -3.06 -1.34 2.89
CA THR A 110 -1.93 -2.25 2.64
C THR A 110 -2.39 -3.67 2.28
N GLY A 111 -3.42 -4.18 2.98
CA GLY A 111 -4.02 -5.48 2.64
C GLY A 111 -4.73 -5.47 1.28
N MET A 112 -5.31 -4.33 0.90
CA MET A 112 -5.92 -4.10 -0.41
C MET A 112 -4.85 -4.07 -1.51
N GLU A 113 -3.75 -3.33 -1.32
CA GLU A 113 -2.63 -3.25 -2.25
C GLU A 113 -2.08 -4.65 -2.57
N SER A 114 -1.75 -5.44 -1.54
CA SER A 114 -1.31 -6.84 -1.67
C SER A 114 -2.33 -7.69 -2.42
N GLY A 115 -3.61 -7.57 -2.07
CA GLY A 115 -4.67 -8.32 -2.72
C GLY A 115 -4.88 -7.93 -4.19
N VAL A 116 -4.73 -6.65 -4.55
CA VAL A 116 -4.80 -6.21 -5.95
C VAL A 116 -3.60 -6.74 -6.74
N LEU A 117 -2.39 -6.72 -6.17
CA LEU A 117 -1.22 -7.35 -6.81
C LEU A 117 -1.43 -8.85 -7.06
N MET A 118 -2.07 -9.56 -6.13
CA MET A 118 -2.49 -10.95 -6.33
C MET A 118 -3.51 -11.09 -7.48
N LEU A 119 -4.54 -10.25 -7.54
CA LEU A 119 -5.53 -10.27 -8.62
C LEU A 119 -4.89 -9.97 -9.99
N MET A 120 -3.92 -9.07 -10.04
CA MET A 120 -3.13 -8.80 -11.25
C MET A 120 -2.28 -10.01 -11.66
N ALA A 121 -1.74 -10.80 -10.71
CA ALA A 121 -1.04 -12.04 -11.02
C ALA A 121 -1.97 -13.08 -11.65
N LEU A 122 -3.20 -13.19 -11.11
CA LEU A 122 -4.23 -14.05 -11.66
C LEU A 122 -4.66 -13.61 -13.07
N ASP A 123 -4.81 -12.30 -13.32
CA ASP A 123 -5.07 -11.75 -14.66
C ASP A 123 -3.97 -12.17 -15.65
N ARG A 124 -2.68 -11.95 -15.30
CA ARG A 124 -1.55 -12.36 -16.14
C ARG A 124 -1.54 -13.86 -16.41
N TYR A 125 -1.84 -14.66 -15.39
CA TYR A 125 -1.92 -16.12 -15.50
C TYR A 125 -3.00 -16.55 -16.49
N VAL A 126 -4.22 -16.05 -16.36
CA VAL A 126 -5.32 -16.40 -17.28
C VAL A 126 -5.03 -15.90 -18.69
N ALA A 127 -4.46 -14.70 -18.83
CA ALA A 127 -4.12 -14.12 -20.13
C ALA A 127 -3.08 -14.94 -20.90
N ILE A 128 -2.07 -15.50 -20.21
CA ILE A 128 -0.97 -16.25 -20.85
C ILE A 128 -1.32 -17.73 -20.99
N CYS A 129 -1.86 -18.36 -19.95
CA CYS A 129 -2.11 -19.81 -19.95
C CYS A 129 -3.43 -20.19 -20.64
N TYR A 130 -4.42 -19.29 -20.70
CA TYR A 130 -5.74 -19.55 -21.28
C TYR A 130 -6.24 -18.40 -22.18
N PRO A 131 -5.46 -18.00 -23.21
CA PRO A 131 -5.76 -16.80 -24.02
C PRO A 131 -7.14 -16.86 -24.69
N LEU A 132 -7.58 -18.03 -25.19
CA LEU A 132 -8.89 -18.20 -25.84
C LEU A 132 -10.09 -18.06 -24.90
N ARG A 133 -9.89 -18.27 -23.59
CA ARG A 133 -10.95 -18.19 -22.58
C ARG A 133 -10.87 -16.92 -21.74
N TYR A 134 -9.88 -16.06 -21.98
CA TYR A 134 -9.61 -14.88 -21.17
C TYR A 134 -10.83 -13.96 -21.05
N SER A 135 -11.49 -13.62 -22.16
CA SER A 135 -12.67 -12.74 -22.19
C SER A 135 -13.89 -13.33 -21.49
N THR A 136 -14.01 -14.66 -21.43
CA THR A 136 -15.13 -15.35 -20.78
C THR A 136 -14.89 -15.54 -19.28
N ILE A 137 -13.63 -15.77 -18.88
CA ILE A 137 -13.25 -15.96 -17.48
C ILE A 137 -13.21 -14.60 -16.76
N LEU A 138 -12.53 -13.62 -17.34
CA LEU A 138 -12.24 -12.35 -16.69
C LEU A 138 -13.14 -11.24 -17.23
N THR A 139 -14.42 -11.33 -16.87
CA THR A 139 -15.42 -10.31 -17.20
C THR A 139 -15.37 -9.14 -16.21
N ASN A 140 -15.93 -7.99 -16.59
CA ASN A 140 -16.05 -6.81 -15.71
C ASN A 140 -16.77 -7.14 -14.39
N ALA A 141 -17.78 -8.02 -14.42
CA ALA A 141 -18.48 -8.47 -13.22
C ALA A 141 -17.58 -9.29 -12.29
N VAL A 142 -16.73 -10.16 -12.83
CA VAL A 142 -15.78 -10.96 -12.03
C VAL A 142 -14.74 -10.06 -11.40
N ILE A 143 -14.22 -9.07 -12.13
CA ILE A 143 -13.23 -8.11 -11.63
C ILE A 143 -13.82 -7.27 -10.49
N ALA A 144 -15.02 -6.72 -10.69
CA ALA A 144 -15.70 -5.94 -9.66
C ALA A 144 -15.97 -6.78 -8.40
N LYS A 145 -16.44 -8.02 -8.56
CA LYS A 145 -16.63 -8.94 -7.43
C LYS A 145 -15.31 -9.28 -6.73
N ALA A 146 -14.25 -9.56 -7.48
CA ALA A 146 -12.93 -9.86 -6.92
C ALA A 146 -12.37 -8.67 -6.13
N GLY A 147 -12.44 -7.46 -6.68
CA GLY A 147 -12.04 -6.23 -5.99
C GLY A 147 -12.86 -6.00 -4.71
N LEU A 148 -14.18 -6.20 -4.76
CA LEU A 148 -15.05 -6.08 -3.59
C LEU A 148 -14.73 -7.14 -2.52
N ILE A 149 -14.50 -8.39 -2.91
CA ILE A 149 -14.11 -9.46 -1.97
C ILE A 149 -12.77 -9.12 -1.29
N THR A 150 -11.79 -8.63 -2.05
CA THR A 150 -10.49 -8.22 -1.49
C THR A 150 -10.65 -7.07 -0.49
N PHE A 151 -11.47 -6.07 -0.81
CA PHE A 151 -11.80 -4.97 0.10
C PHE A 151 -12.49 -5.47 1.38
N LEU A 152 -13.56 -6.27 1.24
CA LEU A 152 -14.31 -6.83 2.36
C LEU A 152 -13.43 -7.73 3.24
N ARG A 153 -12.53 -8.52 2.65
CA ARG A 153 -11.52 -9.32 3.37
C ARG A 153 -10.67 -8.43 4.26
N GLY A 154 -10.14 -7.32 3.74
CA GLY A 154 -9.35 -6.35 4.50
C GLY A 154 -10.14 -5.75 5.66
N VAL A 155 -11.36 -5.28 5.39
CA VAL A 155 -12.25 -4.71 6.42
C VAL A 155 -12.54 -5.72 7.53
N MET A 156 -12.94 -6.94 7.19
CA MET A 156 -13.32 -7.98 8.16
C MET A 156 -12.16 -8.41 9.05
N LEU A 157 -10.93 -8.43 8.53
CA LEU A 157 -9.75 -8.81 9.31
C LEU A 157 -9.18 -7.65 10.15
N VAL A 158 -9.33 -6.40 9.71
CA VAL A 158 -8.76 -5.22 10.39
C VAL A 158 -9.74 -4.60 11.42
N ILE A 159 -11.06 -4.81 11.31
CA ILE A 159 -12.03 -4.35 12.32
C ILE A 159 -11.73 -4.94 13.71
N PRO A 160 -11.62 -6.27 13.90
CA PRO A 160 -11.39 -6.85 15.23
C PRO A 160 -10.05 -6.40 15.81
N PHE A 161 -9.03 -6.30 14.96
CA PHE A 161 -7.71 -5.76 15.29
C PHE A 161 -7.78 -4.35 15.89
N THR A 162 -8.54 -3.45 15.25
CA THR A 162 -8.72 -2.07 15.72
C THR A 162 -9.54 -2.01 17.01
N PHE A 163 -10.58 -2.86 17.11
CA PHE A 163 -11.42 -2.94 18.31
C PHE A 163 -10.65 -3.48 19.53
N LEU A 164 -9.84 -4.52 19.35
CA LEU A 164 -8.98 -5.06 20.41
C LEU A 164 -7.99 -4.01 20.93
N THR A 165 -7.44 -3.19 20.02
CA THR A 165 -6.54 -2.09 20.38
C THR A 165 -7.29 -1.02 21.18
N LYS A 166 -8.49 -0.61 20.72
CA LYS A 166 -9.34 0.36 21.41
C LYS A 166 -9.69 -0.02 22.85
N ARG A 167 -9.79 -1.32 23.15
CA ARG A 167 -10.17 -1.86 24.47
C ARG A 167 -9.00 -1.95 25.45
N LEU A 168 -7.77 -1.64 25.03
CA LEU A 168 -6.61 -1.66 25.93
C LEU A 168 -6.65 -0.50 26.94
N PRO A 169 -6.20 -0.71 28.19
CA PRO A 169 -6.05 0.37 29.16
C PRO A 169 -4.72 1.11 28.92
N TYR A 170 -4.80 2.41 28.60
CA TYR A 170 -3.63 3.25 28.33
C TYR A 170 -3.25 4.02 29.59
N CYS A 171 -2.08 3.69 30.15
CA CYS A 171 -1.58 4.34 31.37
C CYS A 171 -0.07 4.60 31.38
N ARG A 172 0.68 4.19 30.34
CA ARG A 172 2.14 4.41 30.21
C ARG A 172 2.49 5.74 29.54
N GLY A 173 1.54 6.67 29.49
CA GLY A 173 1.63 7.94 28.77
C GLY A 173 1.08 7.87 27.35
N ASN A 174 1.18 9.00 26.65
CA ASN A 174 0.51 9.23 25.37
C ASN A 174 1.50 9.33 24.20
N PHE A 175 2.75 8.90 24.37
CA PHE A 175 3.79 9.07 23.36
C PHE A 175 3.89 7.85 22.44
N ILE A 176 3.93 8.11 21.14
CA ILE A 176 4.12 7.09 20.10
C ILE A 176 5.34 7.50 19.27
N SER A 177 6.38 6.66 19.30
CA SER A 177 7.64 6.90 18.60
C SER A 177 7.58 6.49 17.12
N HIS A 178 6.60 7.03 16.39
CA HIS A 178 6.38 6.85 14.96
C HIS A 178 5.83 8.13 14.31
N THR A 179 5.85 8.17 12.98
CA THR A 179 5.28 9.24 12.14
C THR A 179 3.78 9.06 11.84
N TYR A 180 3.23 7.87 12.14
CA TYR A 180 1.82 7.52 12.01
C TYR A 180 1.41 6.55 13.12
N CYS A 181 0.12 6.29 13.27
CA CYS A 181 -0.42 5.34 14.23
C CYS A 181 -0.18 3.88 13.79
N ASP A 182 1.03 3.40 14.04
CA ASP A 182 1.39 1.99 13.92
C ASP A 182 0.73 1.16 15.02
N HIS A 183 0.20 -0.02 14.66
CA HIS A 183 -0.56 -0.85 15.57
C HIS A 183 0.24 -1.31 16.78
N MET A 184 1.44 -1.85 16.57
CA MET A 184 2.23 -2.36 17.68
C MET A 184 2.70 -1.23 18.59
N SER A 185 2.98 -0.07 18.01
CA SER A 185 3.36 1.14 18.74
C SER A 185 2.23 1.69 19.59
N VAL A 186 1.01 1.73 19.06
CA VAL A 186 -0.20 2.09 19.82
C VAL A 186 -0.45 1.05 20.92
N ALA A 187 -0.40 -0.25 20.62
CA ALA A 187 -0.67 -1.30 21.60
C ALA A 187 0.34 -1.30 22.76
N LYS A 188 1.63 -1.01 22.49
CA LYS A 188 2.70 -0.92 23.51
C LYS A 188 2.56 0.27 24.48
N ALA A 189 1.86 1.33 24.09
CA ALA A 189 1.53 2.45 24.98
C ALA A 189 0.51 2.07 26.07
N SER A 190 -0.15 0.92 25.93
CA SER A 190 -1.03 0.39 26.97
C SER A 190 -0.28 -0.22 28.17
N CYS A 191 -0.96 -0.27 29.31
CA CYS A 191 -0.53 -0.99 30.50
C CYS A 191 -1.04 -2.43 30.56
N GLY A 192 -2.03 -2.76 29.72
CA GLY A 192 -2.65 -4.07 29.68
C GLY A 192 -1.79 -5.12 28.95
N ASN A 193 -2.25 -6.37 29.02
CA ASN A 193 -1.63 -7.44 28.25
C ASN A 193 -1.97 -7.30 26.76
N PHE A 194 -1.06 -6.71 25.99
CA PHE A 194 -1.20 -6.54 24.54
C PHE A 194 -0.83 -7.79 23.72
N LYS A 195 -0.50 -8.94 24.36
CA LYS A 195 -0.14 -10.18 23.64
C LYS A 195 -1.22 -10.64 22.67
N ILE A 196 -2.51 -10.51 23.03
CA ILE A 196 -3.62 -10.88 22.15
C ILE A 196 -3.61 -10.02 20.89
N ASN A 197 -3.43 -8.70 21.02
CA ASN A 197 -3.30 -7.79 19.89
C ASN A 197 -2.09 -8.16 19.01
N ALA A 198 -0.96 -8.47 19.63
CA ALA A 198 0.24 -8.88 18.91
C ALA A 198 0.06 -10.18 18.13
N ILE A 199 -0.53 -11.22 18.74
CA ILE A 199 -0.81 -12.50 18.10
C ILE A 199 -1.82 -12.31 16.97
N TYR A 200 -2.92 -11.61 17.23
CA TYR A 200 -3.96 -11.37 16.22
C TYR A 200 -3.41 -10.58 15.02
N GLY A 201 -2.64 -9.51 15.28
CA GLY A 201 -1.99 -8.74 14.24
C GLY A 201 -1.02 -9.56 13.39
N LEU A 202 -0.23 -10.44 14.01
CA LEU A 202 0.65 -11.36 13.30
C LEU A 202 -0.15 -12.37 12.46
N VAL A 203 -1.23 -12.94 13.01
CA VAL A 203 -2.11 -13.86 12.30
C VAL A 203 -2.74 -13.20 11.09
N VAL A 204 -3.26 -11.97 11.22
CA VAL A 204 -3.82 -11.21 10.09
C VAL A 204 -2.75 -10.93 9.03
N ALA A 205 -1.56 -10.48 9.44
CA ALA A 205 -0.46 -10.22 8.51
C ALA A 205 -0.03 -11.48 7.75
N LEU A 206 0.05 -12.63 8.43
CA LEU A 206 0.35 -13.91 7.80
C LEU A 206 -0.78 -14.39 6.90
N LEU A 207 -2.04 -14.31 7.35
CA LEU A 207 -3.20 -14.75 6.57
C LEU A 207 -3.36 -13.95 5.29
N ILE A 208 -3.17 -12.62 5.32
CA ILE A 208 -3.24 -11.79 4.12
C ILE A 208 -1.96 -11.96 3.29
N GLY A 209 -0.81 -11.71 3.89
CA GLY A 209 0.47 -11.67 3.19
C GLY A 209 0.87 -13.02 2.61
N MET A 210 0.85 -14.10 3.40
CA MET A 210 1.23 -15.43 2.90
C MET A 210 0.24 -15.95 1.87
N PHE A 211 -1.06 -15.74 2.06
CA PHE A 211 -2.05 -16.16 1.07
C PHE A 211 -1.81 -15.48 -0.28
N ASP A 212 -1.68 -14.15 -0.27
CA ASP A 212 -1.45 -13.37 -1.49
C ASP A 212 -0.13 -13.78 -2.17
N ILE A 213 0.96 -13.90 -1.42
CA ILE A 213 2.27 -14.34 -1.94
C ILE A 213 2.21 -15.75 -2.51
N CYS A 214 1.52 -16.69 -1.85
CA CYS A 214 1.36 -18.06 -2.34
C CYS A 214 0.59 -18.08 -3.67
N CYS A 215 -0.51 -17.32 -3.77
CA CYS A 215 -1.27 -17.19 -5.01
C CYS A 215 -0.43 -16.57 -6.13
N ILE A 216 0.30 -15.47 -5.85
CA ILE A 216 1.22 -14.84 -6.80
C ILE A 216 2.28 -15.84 -7.27
N SER A 217 2.93 -16.53 -6.33
CA SER A 217 3.99 -17.49 -6.62
C SER A 217 3.49 -18.66 -7.47
N MET A 218 2.30 -19.18 -7.17
CA MET A 218 1.67 -20.23 -7.96
C MET A 218 1.33 -19.74 -9.37
N SER A 219 0.73 -18.56 -9.51
CA SER A 219 0.44 -17.94 -10.81
C SER A 219 1.69 -17.78 -11.65
N TYR A 220 2.77 -17.20 -11.09
CA TYR A 220 4.01 -17.00 -11.80
C TYR A 220 4.75 -18.30 -12.11
N THR A 221 4.69 -19.31 -11.24
CA THR A 221 5.24 -20.64 -11.53
C THR A 221 4.54 -21.27 -12.75
N MET A 222 3.22 -21.14 -12.84
CA MET A 222 2.46 -21.64 -13.98
C MET A 222 2.71 -20.84 -15.26
N ILE A 223 2.82 -19.50 -15.15
CA ILE A 223 3.22 -18.63 -16.27
C ILE A 223 4.60 -19.06 -16.78
N LEU A 224 5.58 -19.23 -15.89
CA LEU A 224 6.93 -19.67 -16.26
C LEU A 224 6.90 -21.01 -16.98
N ARG A 225 6.14 -22.00 -16.49
CA ARG A 225 5.96 -23.29 -17.16
C ARG A 225 5.37 -23.14 -18.56
N ALA A 226 4.33 -22.33 -18.72
CA ALA A 226 3.68 -22.09 -20.00
C ALA A 226 4.58 -21.32 -20.99
N VAL A 227 5.39 -20.39 -20.50
CA VAL A 227 6.34 -19.65 -21.35
C VAL A 227 7.49 -20.54 -21.78
N MET A 228 8.02 -21.38 -20.88
CA MET A 228 9.11 -22.30 -21.20
C MET A 228 8.71 -23.40 -22.20
N SER A 229 7.42 -23.75 -22.30
CA SER A 229 6.93 -24.69 -23.31
C SER A 229 6.84 -24.09 -24.72
N LEU A 230 6.95 -22.77 -24.88
CA LEU A 230 7.01 -22.13 -26.20
C LEU A 230 8.32 -22.49 -26.91
N SER A 231 8.25 -22.84 -28.19
CA SER A 231 9.40 -23.23 -29.00
C SER A 231 10.28 -22.06 -29.45
N SER A 232 9.72 -20.84 -29.56
CA SER A 232 10.43 -19.65 -30.04
C SER A 232 10.94 -18.76 -28.91
N SER A 233 12.22 -18.37 -28.98
CA SER A 233 12.84 -17.42 -28.05
C SER A 233 12.16 -16.04 -28.09
N ASP A 234 11.74 -15.58 -29.26
CA ASP A 234 11.04 -14.30 -29.42
C ASP A 234 9.66 -14.32 -28.75
N ALA A 235 8.95 -15.45 -28.86
CA ALA A 235 7.67 -15.64 -28.19
C ALA A 235 7.84 -15.64 -26.66
N ARG A 236 8.93 -16.22 -26.14
CA ARG A 236 9.27 -16.18 -24.71
C ARG A 236 9.57 -14.76 -24.25
N TYR A 237 10.43 -14.03 -24.97
CA TYR A 237 10.78 -12.65 -24.65
C TYR A 237 9.55 -11.75 -24.62
N LYS A 238 8.67 -11.88 -25.62
CA LYS A 238 7.42 -11.12 -25.69
C LYS A 238 6.51 -11.43 -24.50
N ALA A 239 6.39 -12.68 -24.07
CA ALA A 239 5.60 -13.06 -22.90
C ALA A 239 6.18 -12.49 -21.58
N PHE A 240 7.51 -12.53 -21.39
CA PHE A 240 8.13 -11.92 -20.21
C PHE A 240 7.99 -10.39 -20.19
N SER A 241 8.07 -9.76 -21.36
CA SER A 241 7.90 -8.32 -21.48
C SER A 241 6.52 -7.84 -21.01
N THR A 242 5.46 -8.67 -21.08
CA THR A 242 4.11 -8.29 -20.62
C THR A 242 3.90 -8.45 -19.11
N CYS A 243 4.77 -9.21 -18.44
CA CYS A 243 4.77 -9.40 -16.98
C CYS A 243 5.76 -8.47 -16.26
N THR A 244 6.72 -7.90 -16.97
CA THR A 244 7.84 -7.15 -16.37
C THR A 244 7.38 -6.03 -15.45
N SER A 245 6.38 -5.23 -15.84
CA SER A 245 5.86 -4.13 -15.01
C SER A 245 5.26 -4.64 -13.70
N HIS A 246 4.52 -5.76 -13.77
CA HIS A 246 3.90 -6.35 -12.58
C HIS A 246 4.92 -7.04 -11.67
N ILE A 247 5.92 -7.73 -12.23
CA ILE A 247 7.05 -8.28 -11.45
C ILE A 247 7.79 -7.15 -10.72
N CYS A 248 8.07 -6.03 -11.39
CA CYS A 248 8.68 -4.86 -10.77
C CYS A 248 7.83 -4.34 -9.60
N ALA A 249 6.50 -4.20 -9.79
CA ALA A 249 5.60 -3.77 -8.72
C ALA A 249 5.62 -4.74 -7.52
N ILE A 250 5.56 -6.06 -7.77
CA ILE A 250 5.66 -7.10 -6.72
C ILE A 250 6.98 -6.95 -5.93
N VAL A 251 8.10 -6.82 -6.62
CA VAL A 251 9.42 -6.69 -5.98
C VAL A 251 9.49 -5.42 -5.13
N ILE A 252 9.00 -4.29 -5.66
CA ILE A 252 9.00 -2.99 -4.97
C ILE A 252 8.12 -3.02 -3.72
N THR A 253 6.99 -3.73 -3.74
CA THR A 253 6.10 -3.86 -2.57
C THR A 253 6.64 -4.85 -1.54
N TYR A 254 7.02 -6.07 -1.94
CA TYR A 254 7.33 -7.12 -0.97
C TYR A 254 8.76 -7.04 -0.40
N VAL A 255 9.77 -6.55 -1.14
CA VAL A 255 11.15 -6.49 -0.62
C VAL A 255 11.26 -5.58 0.61
N PRO A 256 10.76 -4.32 0.60
CA PRO A 256 10.75 -3.48 1.79
C PRO A 256 9.90 -4.06 2.93
N ALA A 257 8.80 -4.75 2.60
CA ALA A 257 7.94 -5.41 3.59
C ALA A 257 8.70 -6.50 4.37
N PHE A 258 9.36 -7.39 3.64
CA PHE A 258 10.20 -8.44 4.23
C PHE A 258 11.35 -7.84 5.03
N PHE A 259 12.03 -6.83 4.49
CA PHE A 259 13.11 -6.16 5.20
C PHE A 259 12.63 -5.54 6.53
N THR A 260 11.47 -4.88 6.55
CA THR A 260 10.84 -4.34 7.77
C THR A 260 10.52 -5.44 8.77
N PHE A 261 9.94 -6.55 8.30
CA PHE A 261 9.59 -7.69 9.15
C PHE A 261 10.84 -8.33 9.79
N PHE A 262 11.86 -8.64 9.00
CA PHE A 262 13.10 -9.26 9.49
C PHE A 262 13.87 -8.34 10.42
N THR A 263 13.98 -7.05 10.09
CA THR A 263 14.67 -6.09 10.96
C THR A 263 13.94 -5.90 12.28
N HIS A 264 12.61 -5.78 12.29
CA HIS A 264 11.85 -5.66 13.55
C HIS A 264 11.91 -6.94 14.40
N ARG A 265 11.98 -8.13 13.78
CA ARG A 265 11.99 -9.42 14.50
C ARG A 265 13.38 -9.85 15.00
N PHE A 266 14.42 -9.62 14.20
CA PHE A 266 15.78 -10.13 14.43
C PHE A 266 16.84 -9.03 14.61
N GLY A 267 16.54 -7.78 14.26
CA GLY A 267 17.49 -6.66 14.28
C GLY A 267 17.57 -5.88 15.59
N GLY A 268 16.91 -6.34 16.66
CA GLY A 268 16.60 -5.53 17.85
C GLY A 268 17.76 -4.91 18.62
N HIS A 269 19.00 -5.38 18.47
CA HIS A 269 20.20 -4.74 19.05
C HIS A 269 21.15 -4.12 18.00
N ASN A 270 20.98 -4.46 16.72
CA ASN A 270 21.93 -4.08 15.66
C ASN A 270 21.41 -2.94 14.77
N VAL A 271 20.09 -2.66 14.80
CA VAL A 271 19.46 -1.64 13.96
C VAL A 271 18.85 -0.55 14.84
N PRO A 272 19.27 0.72 14.70
CA PRO A 272 18.70 1.83 15.47
C PRO A 272 17.21 2.05 15.20
N HIS A 273 16.47 2.51 16.23
CA HIS A 273 15.02 2.75 16.15
C HIS A 273 14.60 3.71 15.01
N HIS A 274 15.42 4.73 14.72
CA HIS A 274 15.14 5.67 13.63
C HIS A 274 15.17 5.00 12.25
N ILE A 275 15.99 3.96 12.03
CA ILE A 275 16.05 3.22 10.77
C ILE A 275 14.75 2.43 10.57
N HIS A 276 14.24 1.78 11.61
CA HIS A 276 12.95 1.07 11.52
C HIS A 276 11.81 2.00 11.10
N ILE A 277 11.77 3.23 11.63
CA ILE A 277 10.73 4.20 11.26
C ILE A 277 10.91 4.68 9.82
N ILE A 278 12.12 5.03 9.40
CA ILE A 278 12.38 5.48 8.01
C ILE A 278 12.00 4.37 7.03
N VAL A 279 12.41 3.14 7.30
CA VAL A 279 12.10 1.97 6.47
C VAL A 279 10.59 1.70 6.44
N ALA A 280 9.88 1.82 7.57
CA ALA A 280 8.43 1.66 7.60
C ALA A 280 7.71 2.70 6.73
N ASN A 281 8.19 3.94 6.68
CA ASN A 281 7.63 4.96 5.80
C ASN A 281 8.01 4.73 4.32
N LEU A 282 9.23 4.29 4.05
CA LEU A 282 9.65 3.92 2.69
C LEU A 282 8.84 2.72 2.17
N TYR A 283 8.57 1.73 3.01
CA TYR A 283 7.70 0.61 2.68
C TYR A 283 6.30 1.07 2.23
N LEU A 284 5.72 2.07 2.90
CA LEU A 284 4.40 2.61 2.54
C LEU A 284 4.41 3.53 1.32
N LEU A 285 5.52 4.22 1.03
CA LEU A 285 5.57 5.26 0.00
C LEU A 285 6.25 4.83 -1.29
N LEU A 286 7.16 3.87 -1.23
CA LEU A 286 7.92 3.43 -2.40
C LEU A 286 7.02 2.80 -3.46
N PRO A 287 6.07 1.89 -3.13
CA PRO A 287 5.20 1.33 -4.16
C PRO A 287 4.29 2.39 -4.80
N PRO A 288 3.54 3.23 -4.04
CA PRO A 288 2.74 4.31 -4.64
C PRO A 288 3.53 5.25 -5.55
N THR A 289 4.80 5.51 -5.23
CA THR A 289 5.65 6.40 -6.03
C THR A 289 6.13 5.71 -7.31
N MET A 290 6.55 4.44 -7.21
CA MET A 290 7.21 3.74 -8.30
C MET A 290 6.25 3.04 -9.24
N ASN A 291 5.09 2.58 -8.76
CA ASN A 291 4.04 1.94 -9.57
C ASN A 291 3.71 2.76 -10.84
N PRO A 292 3.30 4.05 -10.74
CA PRO A 292 2.96 4.83 -11.93
C PRO A 292 4.14 5.04 -12.88
N ILE A 293 5.37 5.15 -12.36
CA ILE A 293 6.58 5.27 -13.18
C ILE A 293 6.83 3.98 -13.96
N VAL A 294 6.77 2.83 -13.28
CA VAL A 294 6.97 1.51 -13.87
C VAL A 294 5.93 1.25 -14.95
N TYR A 295 4.64 1.48 -14.66
CA TYR A 295 3.56 1.31 -15.64
C TYR A 295 3.65 2.31 -16.78
N GLY A 296 3.97 3.58 -16.52
CA GLY A 296 4.14 4.61 -17.57
C GLY A 296 5.31 4.35 -18.52
N VAL A 297 6.45 3.87 -18.00
CA VAL A 297 7.64 3.60 -18.82
C VAL A 297 7.52 2.28 -19.59
N LYS A 298 6.99 1.23 -18.95
CA LYS A 298 6.99 -0.14 -19.49
C LYS A 298 5.73 -0.50 -20.25
N THR A 299 4.58 0.12 -19.97
CA THR A 299 3.32 -0.19 -20.66
C THR A 299 3.10 0.77 -21.81
N LYS A 300 3.24 0.26 -23.05
CA LYS A 300 3.12 1.04 -24.28
C LYS A 300 1.82 1.85 -24.36
N GLN A 301 0.68 1.25 -24.01
CA GLN A 301 -0.63 1.90 -24.07
C GLN A 301 -0.76 3.07 -23.08
N ILE A 302 -0.19 2.93 -21.87
CA ILE A 302 -0.15 4.02 -20.89
C ILE A 302 0.77 5.14 -21.40
N ARG A 303 1.95 4.78 -21.93
CA ARG A 303 2.88 5.75 -22.50
C ARG A 303 2.25 6.55 -23.64
N GLU A 304 1.57 5.88 -24.57
CA GLU A 304 0.87 6.51 -25.69
C GLU A 304 -0.27 7.41 -25.18
N GLY A 305 -1.03 6.95 -24.18
CA GLY A 305 -2.05 7.76 -23.53
C GLY A 305 -1.51 9.02 -22.84
N VAL A 306 -0.39 8.91 -22.12
CA VAL A 306 0.29 10.05 -21.49
C VAL A 306 0.82 11.03 -22.54
N VAL A 307 1.44 10.54 -23.61
CA VAL A 307 1.92 11.39 -24.71
C VAL A 307 0.76 12.11 -25.39
N LYS A 308 -0.35 11.41 -25.66
CA LYS A 308 -1.58 12.01 -26.21
C LYS A 308 -2.17 13.06 -25.28
N PHE A 309 -2.17 12.83 -23.98
CA PHE A 309 -2.62 13.82 -22.99
C PHE A 309 -1.71 15.06 -22.97
N LEU A 310 -0.39 14.88 -22.90
CA LEU A 310 0.57 15.99 -22.82
C LEU A 310 0.75 16.77 -24.14
N LEU A 311 0.58 16.12 -25.30
CA LEU A 311 0.77 16.73 -26.62
C LEU A 311 -0.56 17.07 -27.32
N GLY A 312 -1.67 16.39 -26.98
CA GLY A 312 -2.99 16.64 -27.56
C GLY A 312 -3.59 17.97 -27.14
N ASP A 313 -3.33 18.43 -25.90
CA ASP A 313 -3.73 19.77 -25.43
C ASP A 313 -2.99 20.90 -26.17
N LYS A 314 -1.86 20.62 -26.84
CA LYS A 314 -1.16 21.63 -27.65
C LYS A 314 -1.79 21.86 -29.03
N ILE A 315 -2.66 20.97 -29.51
CA ILE A 315 -3.26 21.11 -30.85
C ILE A 315 -4.56 21.94 -30.79
N VAL A 316 -5.28 21.92 -29.67
CA VAL A 316 -6.54 22.69 -29.52
C VAL A 316 -6.29 24.21 -29.39
N PHE A 317 -5.18 24.65 -28.80
CA PHE A 317 -4.86 26.09 -28.66
C PHE A 317 -4.24 26.75 -29.91
N THR A 318 -4.06 26.02 -31.02
CA THR A 318 -3.47 26.58 -32.25
C THR A 318 -4.45 26.64 -33.43
N GLN A 319 -5.73 26.29 -33.22
CA GLN A 319 -6.78 26.36 -34.26
C GLN A 319 -7.75 27.55 -34.10
N ASP A 320 -7.61 28.37 -33.06
CA ASP A 320 -8.38 29.63 -32.89
C ASP A 320 -7.51 30.87 -33.15
N LYS A 321 -6.98 31.01 -34.38
CA LYS A 321 -6.45 32.29 -34.86
C LYS A 321 -6.67 32.50 -36.36
#